data_AF-D8PWG6-F1
#
_entry.id   AF-D8PWG6-F1
#
_cell.length_a   1.000
_cell.length_b   1.000
_cell.length_c   1.000
_cell.angle_alpha   90.00
_cell.angle_beta   90.00
_cell.angle_gamma   90.00
#
_symmetry.space_group_name_H-M   'P 1'
#
loop_
_entity.id
_entity.type
_entity.pdbx_description
1 polymer ?
#
loop_
_entity_poly.entity_id
_entity_poly.type
_entity_poly.pdbx_seq_one_letter_code
_entity_poly.pdbx_strand_id
1 'polypeptide(L)'
;MASVGIFWDYENCQYTAGRSGFEISRNIERVALEYGVVTTFNAYLDMQHHNLPPAFRSELQSSGVTLVDCPHNGLKDVVDHMLQGAFPVLWPLVE
;
A
#
# COMPACT_ATOMS: atom_id res chain seq x y z
N MET A 1 -4.84 -17.31 -16.97
CA MET A 1 -3.73 -16.89 -16.08
C MET A 1 -4.33 -16.57 -14.73
N ALA A 2 -3.69 -16.98 -13.63
CA ALA A 2 -4.08 -16.55 -12.30
C ALA A 2 -3.81 -15.05 -12.13
N SER A 3 -4.66 -14.35 -11.38
CA SER A 3 -4.51 -12.93 -11.03
C SER A 3 -4.07 -12.79 -9.59
N VAL A 4 -3.15 -11.87 -9.32
CA VAL A 4 -2.60 -11.61 -7.99
C VAL A 4 -2.88 -10.16 -7.59
N GLY A 5 -3.46 -9.97 -6.41
CA GLY A 5 -3.57 -8.67 -5.76
C GLY A 5 -2.55 -8.55 -4.64
N ILE A 6 -1.83 -7.43 -4.60
CA ILE A 6 -0.87 -7.10 -3.56
C ILE A 6 -1.51 -6.00 -2.71
N PHE A 7 -1.68 -6.29 -1.42
CA PHE A 7 -2.22 -5.36 -0.45
C PHE A 7 -1.23 -5.24 0.71
N TRP A 8 -0.52 -4.12 0.73
CA TRP A 8 0.61 -3.89 1.61
C TRP A 8 0.20 -2.93 2.73
N ASP A 9 0.16 -3.43 3.96
CA ASP A 9 0.16 -2.60 5.16
C ASP A 9 1.55 -1.99 5.34
N TYR A 10 1.71 -0.72 4.99
CA TYR A 10 3.00 -0.04 5.04
C TYR A 10 3.51 0.12 6.47
N GLU A 11 2.64 0.35 7.46
CA GLU A 11 3.06 0.69 8.82
C GLU A 11 3.60 -0.51 9.58
N ASN A 12 2.89 -1.64 9.48
CA ASN A 12 3.31 -2.89 10.09
C ASN A 12 4.49 -3.53 9.33
N CYS A 13 4.55 -3.35 8.01
CA CYS A 13 5.63 -3.86 7.16
C CYS A 13 6.52 -2.72 6.61
N GLN A 14 6.84 -1.75 7.46
CA GLN A 14 7.73 -0.66 7.08
C GLN A 14 9.15 -1.20 6.90
N TYR A 15 9.64 -1.20 5.67
CA TYR A 15 11.02 -1.59 5.36
C TYR A 15 11.75 -0.43 4.70
N THR A 16 12.41 0.40 5.50
CA THR A 16 13.21 1.54 5.06
C THR A 16 14.68 1.33 5.42
N ALA A 17 15.25 0.18 5.07
CA ALA A 17 16.70 -0.08 5.22
C ALA A 17 17.54 0.65 4.14
N GLY A 18 17.22 1.91 3.84
CA GLY A 18 17.91 2.73 2.83
C GLY A 18 17.69 2.32 1.37
N ARG A 19 16.66 1.49 1.09
CA ARG A 19 16.28 1.11 -0.28
C ARG A 19 15.30 2.10 -0.88
N SER A 20 15.37 2.27 -2.20
CA SER A 20 14.41 3.08 -2.96
C SER A 20 13.03 2.42 -3.01
N GLY A 21 11.99 3.23 -3.22
CA GLY A 21 10.63 2.75 -3.47
C GLY A 21 10.57 1.83 -4.68
N PHE A 22 11.40 2.08 -5.70
CA PHE A 22 11.56 1.22 -6.88
C PHE A 22 12.06 -0.18 -6.54
N GLU A 23 13.06 -0.29 -5.67
CA GLU A 23 13.60 -1.60 -5.30
C GLU A 23 12.60 -2.39 -4.47
N ILE A 24 11.89 -1.73 -3.56
CA ILE A 24 10.90 -2.39 -2.71
C ILE A 24 9.73 -2.88 -3.56
N SER A 25 9.13 -2.01 -4.38
CA SER A 25 8.01 -2.35 -5.25
C SER A 25 8.36 -3.50 -6.20
N ARG A 26 9.51 -3.41 -6.89
CA ARG A 26 9.96 -4.43 -7.82
C ARG A 26 10.22 -5.78 -7.15
N ASN A 27 10.77 -5.79 -5.94
CA ASN A 27 11.03 -7.04 -5.24
C ASN A 27 9.72 -7.73 -4.82
N ILE A 28 8.74 -6.96 -4.33
CA ILE A 28 7.41 -7.48 -3.97
C ILE A 28 6.70 -8.00 -5.23
N GLU A 29 6.69 -7.22 -6.30
CA GLU A 29 6.09 -7.60 -7.58
C GLU A 29 6.73 -8.86 -8.15
N ARG A 30 8.06 -8.98 -8.12
CA ARG A 30 8.77 -10.16 -8.62
C ARG A 30 8.32 -11.44 -7.92
N VAL A 31 8.12 -11.41 -6.60
CA VAL A 31 7.60 -12.56 -5.85
C VAL A 31 6.16 -12.85 -6.25
N ALA A 32 5.32 -11.82 -6.39
CA ALA A 32 3.91 -11.98 -6.79
C ALA A 32 3.75 -12.56 -8.21
N LEU A 33 4.64 -12.20 -9.14
CA LEU A 33 4.63 -12.68 -10.53
C LEU A 33 4.82 -14.20 -10.65
N GLU A 34 5.41 -14.86 -9.65
CA GLU A 34 5.51 -16.33 -9.59
C GLU A 34 4.13 -16.99 -9.41
N TYR A 35 3.13 -16.26 -8.89
CA TYR A 35 1.78 -16.75 -8.60
C TYR A 35 0.74 -16.34 -9.66
N GLY A 36 1.06 -15.38 -10.53
CA GLY A 36 0.16 -14.90 -11.57
C GLY A 36 0.45 -13.48 -12.05
N VAL A 37 -0.47 -12.92 -12.83
CA VAL A 37 -0.37 -11.52 -13.28
C VAL A 37 -0.83 -10.60 -12.16
N VAL A 38 0.00 -9.63 -11.79
CA VAL A 38 -0.36 -8.63 -10.78
C VAL A 38 -1.41 -7.68 -11.35
N THR A 39 -2.61 -7.69 -10.77
CA THR A 39 -3.74 -6.83 -11.18
C THR A 39 -3.98 -5.67 -10.23
N THR A 40 -3.43 -5.75 -9.02
CA THR A 40 -3.59 -4.73 -7.99
C THR A 40 -2.32 -4.66 -7.16
N PHE A 41 -1.85 -3.45 -6.89
CA PHE A 41 -0.74 -3.21 -5.99
C PHE A 41 -1.03 -1.95 -5.18
N ASN A 42 -1.57 -2.15 -3.99
CA ASN A 42 -1.96 -1.07 -3.08
C ASN A 42 -1.09 -1.09 -1.84
N ALA A 43 -0.57 0.07 -1.46
CA ALA A 43 0.08 0.30 -0.18
C ALA A 43 -0.84 1.19 0.68
N TYR A 44 -1.20 0.70 1.86
CA TYR A 44 -2.08 1.37 2.81
C TYR A 44 -1.22 2.01 3.90
N LEU A 45 -1.40 3.31 4.09
CA LEU A 45 -0.66 4.11 5.07
C LEU A 45 -1.47 5.34 5.47
N ASP A 46 -1.24 5.87 6.66
CA ASP A 46 -1.69 7.21 6.99
C ASP A 46 -0.68 8.26 6.52
N MET A 47 -1.06 9.06 5.52
CA MET A 47 -0.15 10.07 4.97
C MET A 47 0.05 11.28 5.89
N GLN A 48 -0.82 11.48 6.89
CA GLN A 48 -0.71 12.54 7.89
C GLN A 48 0.29 12.18 9.00
N HIS A 49 0.28 10.91 9.44
CA HIS A 49 1.18 10.41 10.48
C HIS A 49 2.51 9.88 9.92
N HIS A 50 2.51 9.29 8.71
CA HIS A 50 3.71 8.85 8.02
C HIS A 50 4.11 9.81 6.91
N ASN A 51 5.03 10.70 7.26
CA ASN A 51 5.63 11.65 6.33
C ASN A 51 6.69 10.95 5.47
N LEU A 52 6.24 10.12 4.53
CA LEU A 52 7.11 9.53 3.51
C LEU A 52 7.84 10.66 2.74
N PRO A 53 9.14 10.53 2.48
CA PRO A 53 9.86 11.46 1.63
C PRO A 53 9.15 11.60 0.27
N PRO A 54 8.97 12.82 -0.28
CA PRO A 54 8.30 13.03 -1.57
C PRO A 54 8.92 12.20 -2.70
N ALA A 55 10.24 12.05 -2.69
CA ALA A 55 10.96 11.18 -3.62
C ALA A 55 10.46 9.73 -3.50
N PHE A 56 10.44 9.17 -2.29
CA PHE A 56 10.00 7.80 -2.05
C PHE A 56 8.53 7.56 -2.46
N ARG A 57 7.64 8.52 -2.19
CA ARG A 57 6.24 8.48 -2.67
C ARG A 57 6.18 8.42 -4.20
N SER A 58 6.94 9.28 -4.87
CA SER A 58 7.01 9.32 -6.34
C SER A 58 7.56 8.02 -6.91
N GLU A 59 8.55 7.40 -6.28
CA GLU A 59 9.15 6.12 -6.71
C GLU A 59 8.14 4.98 -6.63
N LEU A 60 7.38 4.88 -5.52
CA LEU A 60 6.32 3.88 -5.36
C LEU A 60 5.23 4.03 -6.41
N GLN A 61 4.69 5.25 -6.58
CA GLN A 61 3.64 5.52 -7.58
C GLN A 61 4.12 5.26 -9.01
N SER A 62 5.35 5.65 -9.33
CA SER A 62 5.95 5.41 -10.65
C SER A 62 6.20 3.93 -10.92
N SER A 63 6.24 3.10 -9.87
CA SER A 63 6.33 1.64 -9.96
C SER A 63 4.98 0.95 -10.11
N GLY A 64 3.88 1.69 -10.20
CA GLY A 64 2.52 1.14 -10.27
C GLY A 64 1.89 0.82 -8.91
N VAL A 65 2.52 1.24 -7.80
CA VAL A 65 1.93 1.11 -6.46
C VAL A 65 0.94 2.23 -6.22
N THR A 66 -0.31 1.89 -5.95
CA THR A 66 -1.33 2.84 -5.50
C THR A 66 -1.17 3.10 -4.01
N LEU A 67 -0.89 4.34 -3.62
CA LEU A 67 -0.86 4.76 -2.22
C LEU A 67 -2.29 5.07 -1.78
N VAL A 68 -2.83 4.29 -0.85
CA VAL A 68 -4.17 4.47 -0.30
C VAL A 68 -4.04 5.17 1.04
N ASP A 69 -4.53 6.41 1.09
CA ASP A 69 -4.59 7.16 2.35
C ASP A 69 -5.58 6.51 3.29
N CYS A 70 -5.10 6.11 4.45
CA CYS A 70 -5.91 5.55 5.52
C CYS A 70 -5.77 6.45 6.73
N PRO A 71 -6.39 7.64 6.76
CA PRO A 71 -6.31 8.53 7.91
C PRO A 71 -6.91 7.81 9.11
N HIS A 72 -6.06 7.42 10.05
CA HIS A 72 -6.46 6.86 11.32
C HIS A 72 -6.21 7.94 12.35
N ASN A 73 -7.27 8.57 12.87
CA ASN A 73 -7.21 9.56 13.96
C ASN A 73 -6.75 8.91 15.29
N GLY A 74 -5.63 8.18 15.30
CA GLY A 74 -5.15 7.34 16.40
C GLY A 74 -5.87 5.99 16.54
N LEU A 75 -6.72 5.59 15.59
CA LEU A 75 -7.45 4.32 15.62
C LEU A 75 -6.65 3.19 14.98
N LYS A 76 -6.36 2.16 15.76
CA LYS A 76 -5.75 0.91 15.26
C LYS A 76 -6.78 0.13 14.43
N ASP A 77 -6.31 -0.83 13.64
CA ASP A 77 -7.10 -1.79 12.86
C ASP A 77 -7.80 -1.24 11.60
N VAL A 78 -7.63 0.04 11.24
CA VAL A 78 -8.21 0.61 10.00
C VAL A 78 -7.68 -0.11 8.75
N VAL A 79 -6.38 -0.38 8.71
CA VAL A 79 -5.75 -1.14 7.61
C VAL A 79 -6.25 -2.58 7.61
N ASP A 80 -6.38 -3.22 8.78
CA ASP A 80 -6.93 -4.57 8.90
C ASP A 80 -8.36 -4.67 8.35
N HIS A 81 -9.20 -3.66 8.63
CA HIS A 81 -10.56 -3.60 8.08
C HIS A 81 -10.59 -3.37 6.56
N MET A 82 -9.68 -2.56 6.03
CA MET A 82 -9.56 -2.32 4.59
C MET A 82 -9.07 -3.57 3.85
N LEU A 83 -8.10 -4.28 4.43
CA LEU A 83 -7.55 -5.54 3.90
C LEU A 83 -8.56 -6.68 3.95
N GLN A 84 -9.41 -6.74 4.98
CA GLN A 84 -10.50 -7.71 5.10
C GLN A 84 -11.68 -7.42 4.15
N GLY A 85 -11.67 -6.29 3.42
CA GLY A 85 -12.75 -5.90 2.52
C GLY A 85 -14.01 -5.39 3.25
N ALA A 86 -13.89 -5.00 4.51
CA ALA A 86 -15.03 -4.61 5.36
C ALA A 86 -15.52 -3.16 5.16
N PHE A 87 -14.84 -2.36 4.33
CA PHE A 87 -15.31 -1.01 3.98
C PHE A 87 -15.43 -0.85 2.45
N PRO A 88 -16.66 -0.87 1.90
CA PRO A 88 -16.89 -0.54 0.51
C PRO A 88 -16.74 0.97 0.33
N VAL A 89 -15.69 1.43 -0.36
CA VAL A 89 -15.58 2.61 -1.26
C VAL A 89 -16.29 3.95 -0.88
N LEU A 90 -16.86 4.10 0.31
CA LEU A 90 -17.78 5.19 0.70
C LEU A 90 -17.26 6.01 1.89
N TRP A 91 -16.05 5.72 2.37
CA TRP A 91 -15.46 6.45 3.51
C TRP A 91 -15.31 7.98 3.30
N PRO A 92 -15.16 8.54 2.07
CA PRO A 92 -15.16 9.99 1.93
C PRO A 92 -16.52 10.67 2.14
N LEU A 93 -17.61 9.93 2.43
CA LEU A 93 -18.98 10.47 2.46
C LEU A 93 -19.64 10.50 3.85
N VAL A 94 -18.88 10.36 4.93
CA VAL A 94 -19.42 10.61 6.28
C VAL A 94 -18.70 11.81 6.89
N GLU A 95 -19.18 13.01 6.54
CA GLU A 95 -19.09 14.19 7.40
C GLU A 95 -20.11 14.11 8.54
#